data_AF-V5I3V6-F1
#
_entry.id   AF-V5I3V6-F1
#
_cell.length_a   1.000
_cell.length_b   1.000
_cell.length_c   1.000
_cell.angle_alpha   90.00
_cell.angle_beta   90.00
_cell.angle_gamma   90.00
#
_symmetry.space_group_name_H-M   'P 1'
#
loop_
_entity.id
_entity.type
_entity.pdbx_description
1 polymer ?
#
loop_
_entity_poly.entity_id
_entity_poly.type
_entity_poly.pdbx_seq_one_letter_code
_entity_poly.pdbx_strand_id
1 'polypeptide(L)'
;GKSYDAMSDQNGSGFRVNTYKTGKDKEGCFRETLTGGWWMVNGCNYANLNGQKLHFITPTTIPRGIAWYNRMNTKSYEYTYDKVEMQIRDADFGFCT
;
A
#
# COMPACT_ATOMS: atom_id res chain seq x y z
N GLY A 1 -14.09 10.70 -7.86
CA GLY A 1 -13.28 9.45 -7.82
C GLY A 1 -11.81 9.69 -7.52
N LYS A 2 -11.44 10.49 -6.50
CA LYS A 2 -10.04 10.63 -6.04
C LYS A 2 -9.75 9.86 -4.75
N SER A 3 -10.79 9.37 -4.08
CA SER A 3 -10.67 8.68 -2.79
C SER A 3 -9.98 7.32 -2.90
N TYR A 4 -10.07 6.68 -4.06
CA TYR A 4 -9.42 5.40 -4.37
C TYR A 4 -8.02 5.57 -4.96
N ASP A 5 -7.55 6.80 -5.19
CA ASP A 5 -6.17 7.02 -5.62
C ASP A 5 -5.23 6.93 -4.41
N ALA A 6 -4.69 5.73 -4.23
CA ALA A 6 -3.74 5.41 -3.18
C ALA A 6 -2.27 5.45 -3.66
N MET A 7 -2.03 5.73 -4.95
CA MET A 7 -0.72 5.60 -5.61
C MET A 7 -0.05 6.95 -5.87
N SER A 8 -0.81 8.00 -6.22
CA SER A 8 -0.24 9.27 -6.68
C SER A 8 0.73 9.94 -5.70
N ASP A 9 0.54 9.75 -4.40
CA ASP A 9 1.43 10.33 -3.37
C ASP A 9 2.86 9.79 -3.45
N GLN A 10 3.05 8.65 -4.09
CA GLN A 10 4.33 7.95 -4.20
C GLN A 10 5.12 8.37 -5.45
N ASN A 11 4.52 9.18 -6.32
CA ASN A 11 5.16 9.67 -7.52
C ASN A 11 6.42 10.48 -7.17
N GLY A 12 7.52 10.21 -7.86
CA GLY A 12 8.82 10.84 -7.62
C GLY A 12 9.56 10.34 -6.38
N SER A 13 9.01 9.40 -5.60
CA SER A 13 9.72 8.80 -4.47
C SER A 13 10.65 7.66 -4.91
N GLY A 14 11.76 7.49 -4.18
CA GLY A 14 12.68 6.38 -4.42
C GLY A 14 12.12 5.05 -3.90
N PHE A 15 12.41 3.96 -4.61
CA PHE A 15 12.06 2.62 -4.15
C PHE A 15 12.91 2.24 -2.93
N ARG A 16 12.26 1.68 -1.89
CA ARG A 16 12.90 1.27 -0.64
C ARG A 16 12.44 -0.12 -0.24
N VAL A 17 13.28 -0.84 0.50
CA VAL A 17 12.99 -2.17 1.02
C VAL A 17 13.01 -2.13 2.55
N ASN A 18 11.92 -2.57 3.17
CA ASN A 18 11.82 -2.77 4.61
C ASN A 18 11.68 -4.26 4.92
N THR A 19 12.63 -4.80 5.70
CA THR A 19 12.70 -6.22 6.05
C THR A 19 12.23 -6.52 7.47
N TYR A 20 11.55 -5.59 8.13
CA TYR A 20 11.08 -5.76 9.51
C TYR A 20 10.14 -6.96 9.62
N LYS A 21 10.48 -7.89 10.51
CA LYS A 21 9.68 -9.11 10.79
C LYS A 21 8.88 -9.02 12.09
N THR A 22 9.23 -8.07 12.96
CA THR A 22 8.58 -7.83 14.25
C THR A 22 7.71 -6.59 14.14
N GLY A 23 6.42 -6.75 14.46
CA GLY A 23 5.46 -5.65 14.44
C GLY A 23 5.88 -4.56 15.41
N LYS A 24 6.24 -3.39 14.88
CA LYS A 24 6.25 -2.17 15.68
C LYS A 24 4.83 -1.63 15.66
N ASP A 25 4.22 -1.47 16.82
CA ASP A 25 3.03 -0.64 16.92
C ASP A 25 3.50 0.81 17.03
N LYS A 26 3.27 1.59 15.98
CA LYS A 26 3.53 3.03 15.99
C LYS A 26 2.27 3.71 15.50
N GLU A 27 1.71 4.56 16.36
CA GLU A 27 0.71 5.54 15.97
C GLU A 27 1.34 6.54 14.97
N GLY A 28 0.67 6.77 13.84
CA GLY A 28 1.14 7.69 12.77
C GLY A 28 1.21 7.04 11.39
N CYS A 29 1.86 7.69 10.42
CA CYS A 29 1.86 7.34 8.99
C CYS A 29 2.41 5.95 8.58
N PHE A 30 2.60 5.02 9.51
CA PHE A 30 2.86 3.58 9.31
C PHE A 30 4.09 3.23 8.46
N ARG A 31 4.88 4.22 8.02
CA ARG A 31 6.09 4.04 7.21
C ARG A 31 7.08 3.03 7.80
N GLU A 32 7.18 3.00 9.12
CA GLU A 32 8.09 2.09 9.85
C GLU A 32 7.53 0.67 10.03
N THR A 33 6.25 0.45 9.72
CA THR A 33 5.56 -0.84 9.87
C THR A 33 5.25 -1.49 8.52
N LEU A 34 5.46 -0.77 7.41
CA LEU A 34 5.40 -1.34 6.06
C LEU A 34 6.51 -2.37 5.87
N THR A 35 6.12 -3.50 5.30
CA THR A 35 7.00 -4.59 4.90
C THR A 35 7.12 -4.66 3.39
N GLY A 36 8.18 -5.31 2.90
CA GLY A 36 8.42 -5.49 1.46
C GLY A 36 9.13 -4.31 0.81
N GLY A 37 9.17 -4.34 -0.52
CA GLY A 37 9.74 -3.29 -1.35
C GLY A 37 8.64 -2.40 -1.95
N TRP A 38 8.70 -1.09 -1.75
CA TRP A 38 7.71 -0.16 -2.27
C TRP A 38 8.29 1.24 -2.50
N TRP A 39 7.57 2.09 -3.24
CA TRP A 39 7.83 3.52 -3.33
C TRP A 39 7.39 4.21 -2.03
N MET A 40 8.25 4.11 -1.02
CA MET A 40 7.97 4.60 0.33
C MET A 40 8.24 6.10 0.42
N VAL A 41 7.25 6.84 0.90
CA VAL A 41 7.30 8.30 0.99
C VAL A 41 7.72 8.76 2.38
N ASN A 42 8.25 9.99 2.47
CA ASN A 42 8.42 10.69 3.74
C ASN A 42 7.05 11.23 4.21
N GLY A 43 6.13 10.32 4.53
CA GLY A 43 4.73 10.60 4.83
C GLY A 43 3.92 9.30 4.97
N CYS A 44 2.62 9.38 4.74
CA CYS A 44 1.71 8.24 4.76
C CYS A 44 1.71 7.53 3.39
N ASN A 45 2.09 6.25 3.37
CA ASN A 45 1.83 5.41 2.20
C ASN A 45 0.38 4.94 2.23
N TYR A 46 -0.39 5.32 1.21
CA TYR A 46 -1.77 4.85 1.06
C TYR A 46 -1.88 3.51 0.32
N ALA A 47 -0.83 3.08 -0.37
CA ALA A 47 -0.74 1.76 -0.97
C ALA A 47 0.57 1.08 -0.59
N ASN A 48 0.52 -0.25 -0.51
CA ASN A 48 1.68 -1.13 -0.47
C ASN A 48 1.22 -2.53 -0.91
N LEU A 49 1.27 -2.80 -2.22
CA LEU A 49 0.84 -4.09 -2.75
C LEU A 49 1.85 -5.23 -2.47
N ASN A 50 3.06 -4.86 -2.05
CA ASN A 50 4.14 -5.78 -1.69
C ASN A 50 4.25 -6.02 -0.17
N GLY A 51 3.25 -5.57 0.60
CA GLY A 51 3.18 -5.85 2.03
C GLY A 51 2.94 -7.33 2.33
N GLN A 52 3.19 -7.73 3.58
CA GLN A 52 2.95 -9.10 4.05
C GLN A 52 1.51 -9.53 3.80
N LYS A 53 1.29 -10.75 3.31
CA LYS A 53 -0.06 -11.33 3.24
C LYS A 53 -0.53 -11.68 4.66
N LEU A 54 -1.62 -11.06 5.09
CA LEU A 54 -2.23 -11.28 6.40
C LEU A 54 -3.43 -12.21 6.25
N HIS A 55 -3.46 -13.28 7.03
CA HIS A 55 -4.57 -14.25 7.02
C HIS A 55 -5.69 -13.88 7.99
N PHE A 56 -5.40 -13.07 9.00
CA PHE A 56 -6.37 -12.52 9.95
C PHE A 56 -5.86 -11.17 10.47
N ILE A 57 -6.78 -10.28 10.84
CA ILE A 57 -6.48 -8.99 11.48
C ILE A 57 -7.15 -9.00 12.84
N THR A 58 -6.43 -8.61 13.89
CA THR A 58 -7.03 -8.44 15.23
C THR A 58 -7.49 -6.99 15.41
N PRO A 59 -8.55 -6.72 16.19
CA PRO A 59 -9.03 -5.35 16.41
C PRO A 59 -8.00 -4.42 17.06
N THR A 60 -7.07 -5.01 17.82
CA THR A 60 -6.09 -4.31 18.65
C THR A 60 -4.76 -4.06 17.96
N THR A 61 -4.51 -4.67 16.81
CA THR A 61 -3.27 -4.49 16.07
C THR A 61 -3.61 -4.62 14.60
N ILE A 62 -3.50 -3.54 13.83
CA ILE A 62 -3.70 -3.56 12.39
C ILE A 62 -2.31 -3.65 11.73
N PRO A 63 -1.72 -4.86 11.59
CA PRO A 63 -0.50 -5.00 10.82
C PRO A 63 -0.76 -4.57 9.37
N ARG A 64 0.23 -3.92 8.78
CA ARG A 64 0.13 -3.31 7.45
C ARG A 64 0.59 -4.32 6.41
N GLY A 65 -0.34 -5.17 6.00
CA GLY A 65 -0.13 -6.15 4.94
C GLY A 65 -0.22 -5.56 3.54
N ILE A 66 -0.69 -6.35 2.60
CA ILE A 66 -1.10 -5.87 1.27
C ILE A 66 -2.19 -4.80 1.45
N ALA A 67 -1.94 -3.59 0.93
CA ALA A 67 -2.76 -2.42 1.24
C ALA A 67 -3.07 -1.55 0.02
N TRP A 68 -4.33 -1.09 -0.02
CA TRP A 68 -4.82 -0.01 -0.88
C TRP A 68 -5.92 0.76 -0.15
N TYR A 69 -5.57 1.89 0.46
CA TYR A 69 -6.47 2.63 1.36
C TYR A 69 -7.33 3.64 0.61
N ASN A 70 -8.61 3.65 0.96
CA ASN A 70 -9.55 4.67 0.54
C ASN A 70 -9.44 5.87 1.49
N ARG A 71 -9.03 7.02 0.97
CA ARG A 71 -8.77 8.24 1.76
C ARG A 71 -10.00 8.81 2.45
N MET A 72 -11.21 8.45 2.01
CA MET A 72 -12.47 8.88 2.61
C MET A 72 -13.15 7.79 3.43
N ASN A 73 -12.53 6.60 3.57
CA ASN A 73 -13.09 5.49 4.33
C ASN A 73 -12.03 4.87 5.25
N THR A 74 -12.11 5.23 6.53
CA THR A 74 -11.23 4.70 7.58
C THR A 74 -11.40 3.20 7.83
N LYS A 75 -12.48 2.56 7.37
CA LYS A 75 -12.59 1.09 7.42
C LYS A 75 -11.72 0.38 6.38
N SER A 76 -11.27 1.08 5.34
CA SER A 76 -10.40 0.48 4.32
C SER A 76 -9.06 -0.01 4.86
N TYR A 77 -8.69 0.43 6.06
CA TYR A 77 -7.51 -0.03 6.78
C TYR A 77 -7.62 -1.47 7.30
N GLU A 78 -8.84 -2.00 7.40
CA GLU A 78 -9.15 -3.36 7.83
C GLU A 78 -9.28 -4.34 6.66
N TYR A 79 -9.17 -3.85 5.41
CA TYR A 79 -9.38 -4.70 4.24
C TYR A 79 -8.19 -5.63 4.03
N THR A 80 -8.49 -6.90 3.75
CA THR A 80 -7.53 -7.91 3.31
C THR A 80 -7.72 -8.19 1.83
N TYR A 81 -6.64 -8.59 1.15
CA TYR A 81 -6.65 -8.91 -0.27
C TYR A 81 -6.18 -10.34 -0.47
N ASP A 82 -7.03 -11.17 -1.10
CA ASP A 82 -6.66 -12.55 -1.45
C ASP A 82 -5.64 -12.60 -2.59
N LYS A 83 -5.85 -11.73 -3.59
CA LYS A 83 -4.99 -11.55 -4.77
C LYS A 83 -4.96 -10.07 -5.15
N VAL A 84 -3.78 -9.60 -5.54
CA VAL A 84 -3.57 -8.31 -6.21
C VAL A 84 -2.70 -8.52 -7.44
N GLU A 85 -2.85 -7.66 -8.44
CA GLU A 85 -2.09 -7.72 -9.68
C GLU A 85 -1.81 -6.29 -10.17
N MET A 86 -0.55 -6.02 -10.52
CA MET A 86 -0.14 -4.77 -11.17
C MET A 86 0.23 -5.11 -12.61
N GLN A 87 -0.35 -4.40 -13.57
CA GLN A 87 -0.12 -4.61 -14.99
C GLN A 87 0.22 -3.27 -15.65
N ILE A 88 1.02 -3.33 -16.71
CA ILE A 88 1.36 -2.17 -17.54
C ILE A 88 0.93 -2.45 -18.98
N ARG A 89 0.69 -1.37 -19.72
CA ARG A 89 0.40 -1.39 -21.15
C ARG A 89 0.86 -0.07 -21.76
N ASP A 90 1.24 -0.09 -23.03
CA ASP A 90 1.56 1.15 -23.74
C ASP A 90 0.37 2.10 -23.72
N ALA A 91 0.66 3.39 -23.55
CA ALA A 91 -0.37 4.43 -23.47
C ALA A 91 -1.12 4.59 -24.80
N ASP A 92 -0.48 4.25 -25.91
CA ASP A 92 -0.99 4.27 -27.29
C ASP A 92 -1.38 2.88 -27.80
N PHE A 93 -1.46 1.86 -26.94
CA PHE A 93 -1.88 0.52 -27.34
C PHE A 93 -3.27 0.54 -28.00
N GLY A 94 -3.34 0.09 -29.25
CA GLY A 94 -4.58 0.04 -30.04
C GLY A 94 -4.90 1.32 -30.81
N PHE A 95 -4.11 2.38 -30.67
CA PHE A 95 -4.13 3.51 -31.60
C PHE A 95 -3.27 3.12 -32.82
N CYS A 96 -3.89 3.03 -34.00
CA CYS A 96 -3.13 2.92 -35.24
C CYS A 96 -2.54 4.32 -35.53
N THR A 97 -1.21 4.41 -35.59
CA THR A 97 -0.50 5.62 -36.07
C THR A 97 -0.71 5.83 -37.57
#